data_AF-A0A535IDZ8-F1
#
_entry.id   AF-A0A535IDZ8-F1
#
_cell.length_a   1.000
_cell.length_b   1.000
_cell.length_c   1.000
_cell.angle_alpha   90.00
_cell.angle_beta   90.00
_cell.angle_gamma   90.00
#
_symmetry.space_group_name_H-M   'P 1'
#
loop_
_entity.id
_entity.type
_entity.pdbx_description
1 polymer ?
#
loop_
_entity_poly.entity_id
_entity_poly.type
_entity_poly.pdbx_seq_one_letter_code
_entity_poly.pdbx_strand_id
1 'polypeptide(L)'
;MQLLSSFLWMRRFAAGFALVSLALAIMASLAACGGSGGSSSGSTTSSGPVNLTVWAWTPGADKSAALWNSTHPNIHVNVINVGAGKTEYDKLFTAIKANNEPDIGMVEYQYMPTFETTGSLVDLSQYGANSVKNHFPAWTW
;
A
#
# COMPACT_ATOMS: atom_id res chain seq x y z
N MET A 1 -69.30 30.63 -41.40
CA MET A 1 -68.91 32.05 -41.33
C MET A 1 -68.34 32.33 -39.95
N GLN A 2 -67.26 33.13 -39.87
CA GLN A 2 -66.45 33.46 -38.67
C GLN A 2 -65.52 32.31 -38.24
N LEU A 3 -64.27 32.15 -38.68
CA LEU A 3 -63.10 33.04 -38.65
C LEU A 3 -62.76 33.58 -37.25
N LEU A 4 -61.50 33.32 -36.87
CA LEU A 4 -60.61 34.08 -35.98
C LEU A 4 -60.86 34.02 -34.46
N SER A 5 -60.03 33.23 -33.78
CA SER A 5 -59.31 33.75 -32.61
C SER A 5 -58.16 32.83 -32.18
N SER A 6 -56.95 33.39 -32.17
CA SER A 6 -55.85 33.13 -31.23
C SER A 6 -55.21 31.72 -31.22
N PHE A 7 -54.14 31.40 -31.95
CA PHE A 7 -52.86 32.12 -32.17
C PHE A 7 -52.04 32.52 -30.94
N LEU A 8 -52.29 31.92 -29.76
CA LEU A 8 -51.50 32.22 -28.55
C LEU A 8 -51.02 31.01 -27.74
N TRP A 9 -51.38 29.78 -28.11
CA TRP A 9 -50.96 28.59 -27.34
C TRP A 9 -49.67 27.92 -27.85
N MET A 10 -49.16 28.34 -29.01
CA MET A 10 -48.21 27.54 -29.81
C MET A 10 -46.78 28.10 -29.84
N ARG A 11 -46.34 28.80 -28.78
CA ARG A 11 -45.02 29.48 -28.76
C ARG A 11 -44.15 29.29 -27.51
N ARG A 12 -44.52 28.42 -26.56
CA ARG A 12 -43.66 28.04 -25.43
C ARG A 12 -43.99 26.58 -25.12
N PHE A 13 -43.33 25.60 -25.71
CA PHE A 13 -42.44 24.71 -24.96
C PHE A 13 -41.68 23.78 -25.96
N ALA A 14 -41.24 24.33 -27.09
CA ALA A 14 -40.48 23.60 -28.11
C ALA A 14 -38.97 23.52 -27.80
N ALA A 15 -38.58 23.28 -26.54
CA ALA A 15 -37.18 23.29 -26.12
C ALA A 15 -36.85 22.24 -25.05
N GLY A 16 -37.40 21.03 -25.17
CA GLY A 16 -37.26 19.97 -24.17
C GLY A 16 -36.68 18.65 -24.68
N PHE A 17 -36.03 18.61 -25.85
CA PHE A 17 -35.67 17.34 -26.49
C PHE A 17 -34.28 17.27 -27.15
N ALA A 18 -33.31 18.10 -26.73
CA ALA A 18 -32.02 18.20 -27.45
C ALA A 18 -30.75 18.29 -26.59
N LEU A 19 -30.75 17.85 -25.32
CA LEU A 19 -29.53 17.86 -24.48
C LEU A 19 -29.34 16.58 -23.65
N VAL A 20 -29.60 15.41 -24.23
CA VAL A 20 -29.25 14.10 -23.62
C VAL A 20 -27.94 13.53 -24.20
N SER A 21 -27.30 14.24 -25.13
CA SER A 21 -26.22 13.65 -25.97
C SER A 21 -24.83 14.24 -25.77
N LEU A 22 -24.51 14.89 -24.63
CA LEU A 22 -23.17 15.45 -24.38
C LEU A 22 -22.55 15.12 -23.01
N ALA A 23 -23.22 14.33 -22.16
CA ALA A 23 -22.67 13.94 -20.85
C ALA A 23 -21.81 12.65 -20.87
N LEU A 24 -21.60 12.02 -22.04
CA LEU A 24 -20.93 10.72 -22.15
C LEU A 24 -19.48 10.78 -22.67
N ALA A 25 -18.87 11.96 -22.71
CA ALA A 25 -17.50 12.15 -23.21
C ALA A 25 -16.43 12.38 -22.10
N ILE A 26 -16.82 12.47 -20.83
CA ILE A 26 -15.88 12.75 -19.71
C ILE A 26 -15.53 11.46 -18.91
N MET A 27 -16.20 10.34 -19.19
CA MET A 27 -15.97 9.07 -18.48
C MET A 27 -14.92 8.16 -19.16
N ALA A 28 -14.29 8.61 -20.26
CA ALA A 28 -13.33 7.81 -21.02
C ALA A 28 -11.88 7.86 -20.48
N SER A 29 -11.58 8.65 -19.45
CA SER A 29 -10.22 8.75 -18.88
C SER A 29 -9.96 7.85 -17.67
N LEU A 30 -10.92 7.00 -17.25
CA LEU A 30 -10.74 6.10 -16.11
C LEU A 30 -10.76 4.60 -16.45
N ALA A 31 -10.72 4.24 -17.74
CA ALA A 31 -10.67 2.85 -18.20
C ALA A 31 -9.23 2.31 -18.37
N ALA A 32 -8.26 2.81 -17.60
CA ALA A 32 -6.88 2.29 -17.63
C ALA A 32 -6.53 1.34 -16.48
N CYS A 33 -7.44 1.08 -15.54
CA CYS A 33 -7.26 0.03 -14.52
C CYS A 33 -8.06 -1.22 -14.89
N GLY A 34 -7.63 -1.89 -15.96
CA GLY A 34 -8.29 -3.06 -16.52
C GLY A 34 -7.36 -3.84 -17.45
N GLY A 35 -6.10 -4.01 -17.05
CA GLY A 35 -5.12 -4.83 -17.74
C GLY A 35 -4.94 -6.16 -17.00
N SER A 36 -5.73 -7.17 -17.37
CA SER A 36 -5.41 -8.56 -17.09
C SER A 36 -4.43 -9.04 -18.15
N GLY A 37 -3.31 -9.63 -17.72
CA GLY A 37 -2.36 -10.32 -18.60
C GLY A 37 -1.06 -9.56 -18.84
N GLY A 38 -0.03 -9.90 -18.05
CA GLY A 38 1.32 -9.42 -18.30
C GLY A 38 2.20 -9.60 -17.07
N SER A 39 2.71 -10.82 -16.87
CA SER A 39 3.78 -11.11 -15.91
C SER A 39 4.97 -10.20 -16.20
N SER A 40 5.08 -9.14 -15.43
CA SER A 40 6.33 -8.42 -15.22
C SER A 40 6.40 -8.14 -13.73
N SER A 41 7.33 -8.82 -13.05
CA SER A 41 7.81 -8.40 -11.74
C SER A 41 8.59 -7.10 -11.91
N GLY A 42 7.86 -6.02 -12.24
CA GLY A 42 8.33 -4.66 -12.07
C GLY A 42 7.92 -4.24 -10.67
N SER A 43 8.89 -3.91 -9.82
CA SER A 43 8.62 -3.18 -8.59
C SER A 43 7.92 -1.87 -8.97
N THR A 44 6.59 -1.83 -8.85
CA THR A 44 5.84 -0.58 -8.96
C THR A 44 6.30 0.29 -7.80
N THR A 45 7.25 1.19 -8.09
CA THR A 45 7.67 2.18 -7.10
C THR A 45 6.45 3.04 -6.86
N SER A 46 5.84 2.92 -5.68
CA SER A 46 4.79 3.84 -5.26
C SER A 46 5.37 5.24 -5.33
N SER A 47 4.78 6.09 -6.17
CA SER A 47 5.16 7.51 -6.27
C SER A 47 4.58 8.35 -5.12
N GLY A 48 3.83 7.72 -4.21
CA GLY A 48 3.25 8.34 -3.03
C GLY A 48 4.01 8.04 -1.73
N PRO A 49 3.66 8.72 -0.63
CA PRO A 49 4.27 8.51 0.68
C PRO A 49 4.15 7.05 1.12
N VAL A 50 5.26 6.47 1.56
CA VAL A 50 5.35 5.07 2.01
C VAL A 50 5.16 5.03 3.53
N ASN A 51 4.29 4.14 4.01
CA ASN A 51 4.12 3.88 5.44
C ASN A 51 4.56 2.46 5.73
N LEU A 52 5.54 2.29 6.61
CA LEU A 52 6.10 0.99 7.01
C LEU A 52 5.68 0.69 8.45
N THR A 53 5.16 -0.50 8.67
CA THR A 53 4.86 -1.04 10.00
C THR A 53 6.00 -1.93 10.46
N VAL A 54 6.54 -1.62 11.64
CA VAL A 54 7.62 -2.39 12.27
C VAL A 54 7.14 -2.95 13.58
N TRP A 55 7.19 -4.27 13.76
CA TRP A 55 6.99 -4.88 15.07
C TRP A 55 8.33 -5.06 15.75
N ALA A 56 8.48 -4.43 16.92
CA ALA A 56 9.69 -4.53 17.71
C ALA A 56 9.41 -4.18 19.18
N TRP A 57 10.14 -4.83 20.08
CA TRP A 57 10.13 -4.53 21.51
C TRP A 57 11.44 -3.92 22.03
N THR A 58 12.40 -3.62 21.15
CA THR A 58 13.68 -3.01 21.55
C THR A 58 13.45 -1.63 22.18
N PRO A 59 13.94 -1.39 23.41
CA PRO A 59 13.85 -0.08 24.04
C PRO A 59 14.43 1.02 23.15
N GLY A 60 13.65 2.07 22.88
CA GLY A 60 14.08 3.21 22.06
C GLY A 60 13.90 3.04 20.54
N ALA A 61 13.33 1.93 20.07
CA ALA A 61 13.01 1.76 18.64
C ALA A 61 12.06 2.87 18.12
N ASP A 62 11.13 3.33 18.96
CA ASP A 62 10.24 4.47 18.72
C ASP A 62 11.02 5.78 18.49
N LYS A 63 12.07 6.03 19.29
CA LYS A 63 12.91 7.23 19.16
C LYS A 63 13.74 7.19 17.89
N SER A 64 14.29 6.02 17.54
CA SER A 64 15.02 5.82 16.29
C SER A 64 14.10 6.04 15.08
N ALA A 65 12.87 5.52 15.13
CA ALA A 65 11.87 5.75 14.08
C ALA A 65 11.47 7.23 13.98
N ALA A 66 11.30 7.93 15.10
CA ALA A 66 11.02 9.36 15.09
C ALA A 66 12.15 10.18 14.43
N LEU A 67 13.42 9.84 14.72
CA LEU A 67 14.56 10.48 14.07
C LEU A 67 14.59 10.19 12.55
N TRP A 68 14.34 8.93 12.16
CA TRP A 68 14.21 8.55 10.75
C TRP A 68 13.13 9.36 10.04
N ASN A 69 11.92 9.41 10.60
CA ASN A 69 10.77 10.11 10.01
C ASN A 69 11.03 11.62 9.87
N SER A 70 11.81 12.22 10.77
CA SER A 70 12.18 13.65 10.68
C SER A 70 13.09 13.97 9.49
N THR A 71 13.85 12.98 9.00
CA THR A 71 14.82 13.15 7.91
C THR A 71 14.34 12.56 6.58
N HIS A 72 13.31 11.71 6.60
CA HIS A 72 12.76 11.02 5.43
C HIS A 72 11.26 11.33 5.27
N PRO A 73 10.89 12.52 4.77
CA PRO A 73 9.48 12.96 4.75
C PRO A 73 8.56 12.10 3.87
N ASN A 74 9.13 11.33 2.94
CA ASN A 74 8.38 10.45 2.04
C ASN A 74 8.23 9.01 2.57
N ILE A 75 8.90 8.66 3.67
CA ILE A 75 8.89 7.32 4.26
C ILE A 75 8.60 7.46 5.75
N HIS A 76 7.43 6.99 6.18
CA HIS A 76 7.01 7.03 7.56
C HIS A 76 7.08 5.64 8.19
N VAL A 77 7.91 5.49 9.22
CA VAL A 77 8.08 4.27 10.00
C VAL A 77 7.20 4.32 11.24
N ASN A 78 6.34 3.32 11.41
CA ASN A 78 5.45 3.12 12.55
C ASN A 78 5.89 1.90 13.34
N VAL A 79 6.55 2.11 14.49
CA VAL A 79 6.97 1.02 15.38
C VAL A 79 5.84 0.67 16.34
N ILE A 80 5.45 -0.60 16.36
CA ILE A 80 4.40 -1.14 17.22
C ILE A 80 5.02 -2.23 18.10
N ASN A 81 4.91 -2.06 19.42
CA ASN A 81 5.24 -3.13 20.35
C ASN A 81 4.01 -4.02 20.54
N VAL A 82 4.08 -5.26 20.05
CA VAL A 82 3.00 -6.25 20.16
C VAL A 82 3.24 -7.27 21.28
N GLY A 83 4.26 -7.07 22.10
CA GLY A 83 4.79 -8.04 23.07
C GLY A 83 6.27 -8.32 22.81
N ALA A 84 6.90 -9.14 23.65
CA ALA A 84 8.32 -9.45 23.54
C ALA A 84 8.57 -10.96 23.43
N GLY A 85 9.60 -11.34 22.69
CA GLY A 85 10.01 -12.73 22.50
C GLY A 85 8.86 -13.59 21.99
N LYS A 86 8.53 -14.67 22.72
CA LYS A 86 7.47 -15.62 22.33
C LYS A 86 6.14 -14.94 21.98
N THR A 87 5.74 -13.89 22.72
CA THR A 87 4.47 -13.21 22.45
C THR A 87 4.44 -12.54 21.08
N GLU A 88 5.55 -11.92 20.65
CA GLU A 88 5.64 -11.36 19.29
C GLU A 88 5.68 -12.49 18.26
N TYR A 89 6.42 -13.57 18.51
CA TYR A 89 6.55 -14.68 17.55
C TYR A 89 5.22 -15.38 17.28
N ASP A 90 4.44 -15.66 18.33
CA ASP A 90 3.10 -16.25 18.17
C ASP A 90 2.23 -15.35 17.28
N LYS A 91 2.29 -14.02 17.48
CA LYS A 91 1.57 -13.05 16.66
C LYS A 91 2.08 -12.99 15.22
N LEU A 92 3.39 -13.01 15.01
CA LEU A 92 4.00 -13.05 13.67
C LEU A 92 3.55 -14.31 12.91
N PHE A 93 3.59 -15.50 13.54
CA PHE A 93 3.11 -16.72 12.89
C PHE A 93 1.63 -16.64 12.53
N THR A 94 0.79 -16.06 13.39
CA THR A 94 -0.62 -15.84 13.06
C THR A 94 -0.78 -14.86 11.91
N ALA A 95 -0.03 -13.75 11.93
CA ALA A 95 -0.11 -12.70 10.92
C ALA A 95 0.35 -13.18 9.54
N ILE A 96 1.48 -13.91 9.48
CA ILE A 96 1.99 -14.57 8.27
C ILE A 96 0.94 -15.53 7.69
N LYS A 97 0.35 -16.39 8.52
CA LYS A 97 -0.71 -17.31 8.06
C LYS A 97 -1.94 -16.58 7.53
N ALA A 98 -2.22 -15.40 8.06
CA ALA A 98 -3.32 -14.55 7.64
C ALA A 98 -2.97 -13.62 6.47
N ASN A 99 -1.72 -13.61 5.99
CA ASN A 99 -1.20 -12.64 5.01
C ASN A 99 -1.45 -11.18 5.47
N ASN A 100 -1.16 -10.90 6.74
CA ASN A 100 -1.32 -9.60 7.39
C ASN A 100 -0.18 -9.31 8.38
N GLU A 101 1.02 -9.81 8.07
CA GLU A 101 2.27 -9.53 8.77
C GLU A 101 2.69 -8.05 8.67
N PRO A 102 3.50 -7.53 9.62
CA PRO A 102 4.13 -6.23 9.46
C PRO A 102 5.13 -6.25 8.31
N ASP A 103 5.50 -5.08 7.78
CA ASP A 103 6.56 -4.96 6.78
C ASP A 103 7.92 -5.44 7.34
N ILE A 104 8.17 -5.20 8.63
CA ILE A 104 9.38 -5.62 9.32
C ILE A 104 9.00 -6.19 10.70
N GLY A 105 9.38 -7.43 10.99
CA GLY A 105 9.22 -8.06 12.31
C GLY A 105 10.57 -8.32 12.98
N MET A 106 10.65 -8.11 14.29
CA MET A 106 11.85 -8.40 15.05
C MET A 106 11.88 -9.87 15.49
N VAL A 107 12.96 -10.56 15.17
CA VAL A 107 13.15 -11.97 15.53
C VAL A 107 14.53 -12.13 16.15
N GLU A 108 14.61 -12.74 17.33
CA GLU A 108 15.90 -13.08 17.93
C GLU A 108 16.60 -14.16 17.09
N TYR A 109 17.92 -14.06 16.99
CA TYR A 109 18.74 -14.91 16.13
C TYR A 109 18.44 -16.41 16.26
N GLN A 110 18.26 -16.92 17.49
CA GLN A 110 17.99 -18.34 17.72
C GLN A 110 16.64 -18.83 17.16
N TYR A 111 15.69 -17.94 16.88
CA TYR A 111 14.39 -18.26 16.30
C TYR A 111 14.35 -18.14 14.78
N MET A 112 15.38 -17.56 14.16
CA MET A 112 15.44 -17.36 12.70
C MET A 112 15.22 -18.65 11.91
N PRO A 113 15.83 -19.81 12.26
CA PRO A 113 15.59 -21.06 11.55
C PRO A 113 14.13 -21.53 11.60
N THR A 114 13.39 -21.18 12.66
CA THR A 114 11.95 -21.52 12.75
C THR A 114 11.14 -20.67 11.80
N PHE A 115 11.45 -19.37 11.69
CA PHE A 115 10.77 -18.48 10.74
C PHE A 115 11.14 -18.78 9.29
N GLU A 116 12.34 -19.29 9.01
CA GLU A 116 12.70 -19.74 7.66
C GLU A 116 11.73 -20.82 7.14
N THR A 117 11.25 -21.70 8.02
CA THR A 117 10.27 -22.74 7.64
C THR A 117 8.92 -22.20 7.19
N THR A 118 8.59 -20.93 7.47
CA THR A 118 7.35 -20.32 6.97
C THR A 118 7.43 -19.97 5.49
N GLY A 119 8.63 -19.87 4.94
CA GLY A 119 8.86 -19.40 3.56
C GLY A 119 8.52 -17.92 3.35
N SER A 120 8.30 -17.15 4.42
CA SER A 120 7.87 -15.75 4.34
C SER A 120 9.00 -14.74 4.56
N LEU A 121 10.23 -15.23 4.77
CA LEU A 121 11.40 -14.36 4.91
C LEU A 121 11.87 -13.86 3.54
N VAL A 122 12.17 -12.57 3.47
CA VAL A 122 12.75 -11.94 2.28
C VAL A 122 14.27 -12.13 2.31
N ASP A 123 14.84 -12.63 1.21
CA ASP A 123 16.28 -12.71 1.02
C ASP A 123 16.87 -11.30 0.78
N LEU A 124 17.47 -10.73 1.82
CA LEU A 124 18.08 -9.40 1.80
C LEU A 124 19.41 -9.35 1.03
N SER A 125 20.01 -10.49 0.67
CA SER A 125 21.26 -10.54 -0.09
C SER A 125 21.14 -9.86 -1.45
N GLN A 126 19.93 -9.90 -2.02
CA GLN A 126 19.55 -9.26 -3.29
C GLN A 126 19.40 -7.73 -3.16
N TYR A 127 19.27 -7.22 -1.94
CA TYR A 127 19.05 -5.79 -1.62
C TYR A 127 20.29 -5.14 -0.99
N GLY A 128 21.47 -5.72 -1.20
CA GLY A 128 22.73 -5.14 -0.77
C GLY A 128 23.17 -5.49 0.66
N ALA A 129 22.48 -6.41 1.35
CA ALA A 129 22.89 -6.84 2.70
C ALA A 129 24.34 -7.34 2.72
N ASN A 130 24.81 -8.01 1.67
CA ASN A 130 26.20 -8.48 1.56
C ASN A 130 27.26 -7.35 1.69
N SER A 131 26.91 -6.10 1.41
CA SER A 131 27.84 -4.96 1.57
C SER A 131 28.19 -4.65 3.02
N VAL A 132 27.31 -5.03 3.97
CA VAL A 132 27.51 -4.78 5.40
C VAL A 132 28.03 -5.99 6.17
N LYS A 133 28.33 -7.11 5.49
CA LYS A 133 28.84 -8.34 6.11
C LYS A 133 29.99 -8.10 7.10
N ASN A 134 30.93 -7.24 6.73
CA ASN A 134 32.12 -6.94 7.54
C ASN A 134 31.83 -6.12 8.80
N HIS A 135 30.60 -5.64 8.98
CA HIS A 135 30.16 -4.94 10.20
C HIS A 135 29.64 -5.92 11.28
N PHE A 136 29.53 -7.21 10.95
CA PHE A 136 29.01 -8.24 11.84
C PHE A 136 30.10 -9.26 12.22
N PRO A 137 29.95 -9.96 13.35
CA PRO A 137 30.80 -11.10 13.68
C PRO A 137 30.75 -12.18 12.59
N ALA A 138 31.88 -12.85 12.32
CA ALA A 138 31.97 -13.84 11.24
C ALA A 138 30.97 -15.00 11.37
N TRP A 139 30.46 -15.29 12.57
CA TRP A 139 29.52 -16.38 12.82
C TRP A 139 28.05 -16.03 12.54
N THR A 140 27.70 -14.77 12.32
CA THR A 140 26.30 -14.35 12.13
C THR A 140 25.88 -14.29 10.66
N TRP A 141 26.79 -14.52 9.70
CA TRP A 141 26.58 -14.27 8.27
C TRP A 141 26.64 -15.53 7.41
#